data_AF-A0AAE9EGQ7-F1
#
_entry.id   AF-A0AAE9EGQ7-F1
#
_cell.length_a   1.000
_cell.length_b   1.000
_cell.length_c   1.000
_cell.angle_alpha   90.00
_cell.angle_beta   90.00
_cell.angle_gamma   90.00
#
_symmetry.space_group_name_H-M   'P 1'
#
loop_
_entity.id
_entity.type
_entity.pdbx_description
1 polymer ?
#
loop_
_entity_poly.entity_id
_entity_poly.type
_entity_poly.pdbx_seq_one_letter_code
_entity_poly.pdbx_strand_id
1 'polypeptide(L)'
;MYLAHHSSYFKTLLLGKLSESEKSIIELNNIDPEDLQKFLEVLYGESAIDDYTVEGILKMGDMYDAKTAIRRCEEFLLEKSKNSMKIKFTCAVRYKLDALKKKCLSELKTTAEIRELVPENAHDFGPDVWKELFLKAYSAL
;
A
#
# COMPACT_ATOMS: atom_id res chain seq x y z
N MET A 1 -18.21 -0.10 -17.29
CA MET A 1 -17.35 -1.08 -16.57
C MET A 1 -16.03 -0.43 -16.14
N TYR A 2 -16.08 0.62 -15.33
CA TYR A 2 -14.87 1.34 -14.93
C TYR A 2 -14.09 0.60 -13.84
N LEU A 3 -14.75 0.25 -12.74
CA LEU A 3 -14.14 -0.49 -11.62
C LEU A 3 -13.51 -1.82 -12.07
N ALA A 4 -14.21 -2.58 -12.92
CA ALA A 4 -13.70 -3.82 -13.48
C ALA A 4 -12.49 -3.66 -14.42
N HIS A 5 -12.27 -2.47 -14.98
CA HIS A 5 -11.07 -2.20 -15.76
C HIS A 5 -9.86 -1.95 -14.85
N HIS A 6 -10.09 -1.30 -13.71
CA HIS A 6 -9.04 -0.88 -12.78
C HIS A 6 -8.75 -1.87 -11.64
N SER A 7 -9.56 -2.91 -11.49
CA SER A 7 -9.45 -3.90 -10.42
C SER A 7 -9.84 -5.28 -10.92
N SER A 8 -8.94 -6.26 -10.75
CA SER A 8 -9.22 -7.65 -11.14
C SER A 8 -10.28 -8.30 -10.22
N TYR A 9 -10.31 -7.86 -8.95
CA TYR A 9 -11.35 -8.22 -8.00
C TYR A 9 -12.73 -7.79 -8.50
N PHE A 10 -12.92 -6.49 -8.80
CA PHE A 10 -14.20 -5.99 -9.32
C PHE A 10 -14.53 -6.55 -10.70
N LYS A 11 -13.53 -6.89 -11.52
CA LYS A 11 -13.74 -7.61 -12.78
C LYS A 11 -14.41 -8.97 -12.53
N THR A 12 -13.87 -9.73 -11.58
CA THR A 12 -14.40 -11.05 -11.22
C THR A 12 -15.76 -10.93 -10.56
N LEU A 13 -15.93 -9.96 -9.66
CA LEU A 13 -17.16 -9.73 -8.92
C LEU A 13 -18.33 -9.31 -9.83
N LEU A 14 -18.09 -8.36 -10.74
CA LEU A 14 -19.16 -7.74 -11.55
C LEU A 14 -19.41 -8.45 -12.88
N LEU A 15 -18.45 -9.22 -13.40
CA LEU A 15 -18.52 -9.81 -14.74
C LEU A 15 -18.19 -11.31 -14.75
N GLY A 16 -17.76 -11.84 -13.62
CA GLY A 16 -17.56 -13.27 -13.47
C GLY A 16 -18.89 -14.00 -13.48
N LYS A 17 -18.84 -15.32 -13.57
CA LYS A 17 -20.02 -16.18 -13.51
C LYS A 17 -20.40 -16.50 -12.06
N LEU A 18 -20.49 -15.46 -11.23
CA LEU A 18 -20.87 -15.55 -9.83
C LEU A 18 -22.30 -15.06 -9.65
N SER A 19 -22.99 -15.55 -8.60
CA SER A 19 -24.37 -15.12 -8.29
C SER A 19 -24.49 -13.61 -8.06
N GLU A 20 -23.38 -13.00 -7.66
CA GLU A 20 -23.22 -11.57 -7.40
C GLU A 20 -23.27 -10.74 -8.68
N SER A 21 -22.88 -11.31 -9.83
CA SER A 21 -22.93 -10.61 -11.12
C SER A 21 -24.36 -10.32 -11.60
N GLU A 22 -25.34 -11.04 -11.06
CA GLU A 22 -26.77 -10.86 -11.37
C GLU A 22 -27.45 -9.84 -10.42
N LYS A 23 -26.74 -9.40 -9.37
CA LYS A 23 -27.27 -8.44 -8.38
C LYS A 23 -27.03 -7.01 -8.81
N SER A 24 -28.02 -6.14 -8.62
CA SER A 24 -27.88 -4.70 -8.83
C SER A 24 -27.17 -3.98 -7.68
N ILE A 25 -27.15 -4.57 -6.49
CA ILE A 25 -26.51 -4.04 -5.27
C ILE A 25 -25.64 -5.13 -4.68
N ILE A 26 -24.40 -4.78 -4.35
CA ILE A 26 -23.43 -5.65 -3.70
C ILE A 26 -23.02 -5.00 -2.38
N GLU A 27 -23.22 -5.72 -1.29
CA GLU A 27 -22.76 -5.31 0.04
C GLU A 27 -21.28 -5.67 0.21
N LEU A 28 -20.48 -4.71 0.65
CA LEU A 28 -19.08 -4.91 0.95
C LEU A 28 -18.88 -4.84 2.47
N ASN A 29 -18.45 -5.94 3.08
CA ASN A 29 -18.34 -6.08 4.53
C ASN A 29 -16.93 -5.75 5.04
N ASN A 30 -16.82 -5.26 6.27
CA ASN A 30 -15.56 -4.98 6.99
C ASN A 30 -14.67 -3.92 6.33
N ILE A 31 -15.29 -2.90 5.73
CA ILE A 31 -14.61 -1.79 5.06
C ILE A 31 -15.01 -0.49 5.71
N ASP A 32 -14.04 0.39 5.89
CA ASP A 32 -14.30 1.76 6.28
C ASP A 32 -14.88 2.54 5.09
N PRO A 33 -16.06 3.18 5.23
CA PRO A 33 -16.69 3.90 4.12
C PRO A 33 -15.86 5.08 3.60
N GLU A 34 -15.08 5.74 4.45
CA GLU A 34 -14.23 6.87 4.07
C GLU A 34 -13.03 6.37 3.25
N ASP A 35 -12.38 5.30 3.68
CA ASP A 35 -11.31 4.64 2.91
C ASP A 35 -11.80 4.21 1.51
N LEU A 36 -13.01 3.63 1.43
CA LEU A 36 -13.60 3.22 0.16
C LEU A 36 -13.88 4.43 -0.73
N GLN A 37 -14.44 5.51 -0.17
CA GLN A 37 -14.71 6.73 -0.92
C GLN A 37 -13.41 7.35 -1.47
N LYS A 38 -12.36 7.44 -0.65
CA LYS A 38 -11.05 7.96 -1.07
C LYS A 38 -10.39 7.09 -2.13
N PHE A 39 -10.49 5.77 -1.98
CA PHE A 39 -10.03 4.83 -3.00
C PHE A 39 -10.74 5.04 -4.34
N LEU A 40 -12.07 5.20 -4.33
CA LEU A 40 -12.83 5.48 -5.54
C LEU A 40 -12.43 6.82 -6.16
N GLU A 41 -12.32 7.89 -5.38
CA GLU A 41 -11.83 9.20 -5.82
C GLU A 41 -10.49 9.07 -6.57
N VAL A 42 -9.53 8.32 -6.00
CA VAL A 42 -8.24 8.05 -6.66
C VAL A 42 -8.40 7.28 -7.97
N LEU A 43 -9.27 6.28 -8.04
CA LEU A 43 -9.50 5.58 -9.29
C LEU A 43 -10.03 6.52 -10.37
N TYR A 44 -10.99 7.38 -10.03
CA TYR A 44 -11.60 8.34 -10.95
C TYR A 44 -10.74 9.57 -11.28
N GLY A 45 -9.52 9.66 -10.72
CA GLY A 45 -8.56 10.70 -11.08
C GLY A 45 -8.42 11.83 -10.06
N GLU A 46 -9.28 11.88 -9.05
CA GLU A 46 -9.30 12.95 -8.03
C GLU A 46 -8.04 12.93 -7.15
N SER A 47 -7.76 14.09 -6.54
CA SER A 47 -6.62 14.30 -5.66
C SER A 47 -6.96 13.96 -4.20
N ALA A 48 -7.17 12.68 -3.92
CA ALA A 48 -7.58 12.19 -2.59
C ALA A 48 -6.43 11.63 -1.74
N ILE A 49 -5.21 11.55 -2.28
CA ILE A 49 -4.04 10.98 -1.58
C ILE A 49 -3.30 12.08 -0.80
N ASP A 50 -3.22 11.90 0.52
CA ASP A 50 -2.39 12.68 1.43
C ASP A 50 -1.78 11.78 2.53
N ASP A 51 -1.05 12.38 3.48
CA ASP A 51 -0.36 11.63 4.54
C ASP A 51 -1.32 10.89 5.49
N TYR A 52 -2.59 11.29 5.57
CA TYR A 52 -3.62 10.66 6.40
C TYR A 52 -4.40 9.58 5.64
N THR A 53 -4.65 9.78 4.34
CA THR A 53 -5.47 8.85 3.54
C THR A 53 -4.67 7.77 2.84
N VAL A 54 -3.36 7.96 2.61
CA VAL A 54 -2.55 7.07 1.78
C VAL A 54 -2.56 5.62 2.25
N GLU A 55 -2.56 5.37 3.57
CA GLU A 55 -2.53 4.00 4.10
C GLU A 55 -3.87 3.28 3.90
N GLY A 56 -4.99 3.97 4.10
CA GLY A 56 -6.34 3.46 3.81
C GLY A 56 -6.53 3.14 2.33
N ILE A 57 -6.05 4.02 1.44
CA ILE A 57 -6.11 3.81 -0.01
C ILE A 57 -5.21 2.64 -0.43
N LEU A 58 -4.01 2.51 0.15
CA LEU A 58 -3.13 1.36 -0.09
C LEU A 58 -3.79 0.05 0.34
N LYS A 59 -4.43 0.02 1.51
CA LYS A 59 -5.19 -1.12 2.00
C LYS A 59 -6.31 -1.53 1.04
N MET A 60 -7.09 -0.58 0.54
CA MET A 60 -8.14 -0.85 -0.46
C MET A 60 -7.57 -1.30 -1.80
N GLY A 61 -6.45 -0.68 -2.23
CA GLY A 61 -5.74 -1.04 -3.44
C GLY A 61 -5.24 -2.49 -3.43
N ASP A 62 -4.73 -2.95 -2.29
CA ASP A 62 -4.28 -4.33 -2.08
C ASP A 62 -5.47 -5.28 -1.99
N MET A 63 -6.48 -4.94 -1.18
CA MET A 63 -7.69 -5.75 -0.98
C MET A 63 -8.46 -6.00 -2.30
N TYR A 64 -8.55 -4.98 -3.16
CA TYR A 64 -9.29 -5.06 -4.42
C TYR A 64 -8.40 -5.25 -5.65
N ASP A 65 -7.11 -5.56 -5.50
CA ASP A 65 -6.14 -5.71 -6.60
C ASP A 65 -6.26 -4.58 -7.65
N ALA A 66 -6.12 -3.34 -7.17
CA ALA A 66 -6.22 -2.13 -7.96
C ALA A 66 -4.86 -1.44 -8.09
N LYS A 67 -4.05 -1.97 -9.01
CA LYS A 67 -2.65 -1.56 -9.22
C LYS A 67 -2.46 -0.06 -9.47
N THR A 68 -3.44 0.60 -10.09
CA THR A 68 -3.38 2.05 -10.32
C THR A 68 -3.40 2.84 -9.01
N ALA A 69 -4.22 2.44 -8.04
CA ALA A 69 -4.27 3.08 -6.73
C ALA A 69 -2.94 2.89 -5.99
N ILE A 70 -2.44 1.64 -5.95
CA ILE A 70 -1.15 1.29 -5.35
C ILE A 70 -0.01 2.14 -5.94
N ARG A 71 0.09 2.22 -7.27
CA ARG A 71 1.13 3.00 -7.96
C ARG A 71 1.05 4.49 -7.59
N ARG A 72 -0.14 5.09 -7.60
CA ARG A 72 -0.31 6.52 -7.27
C ARG A 72 0.03 6.81 -5.80
N CYS A 73 -0.28 5.89 -4.90
CA CYS A 73 0.12 5.99 -3.49
C CYS A 73 1.64 5.89 -3.33
N GLU A 74 2.30 4.96 -4.04
CA GLU A 74 3.76 4.85 -4.03
C GLU A 74 4.43 6.15 -4.53
N GLU A 75 3.95 6.71 -5.63
CA GLU A 75 4.42 8.00 -6.17
C GLU A 75 4.28 9.13 -5.14
N PHE A 76 3.13 9.22 -4.47
CA PHE A 76 2.92 10.20 -3.41
C PHE A 76 3.91 10.01 -2.25
N LEU A 77 4.12 8.78 -1.78
CA LEU A 77 5.04 8.48 -0.68
C LEU A 77 6.50 8.81 -1.02
N LEU A 78 6.88 8.60 -2.28
CA LEU A 78 8.21 8.91 -2.82
C LEU A 78 8.47 10.41 -2.94
N GLU A 79 7.48 11.19 -3.39
CA GLU A 79 7.69 12.56 -3.87
C GLU A 79 7.17 13.65 -2.93
N LYS A 80 6.04 13.41 -2.26
CA LYS A 80 5.24 14.47 -1.61
C LYS A 80 5.01 14.25 -0.12
N SER A 81 4.95 12.99 0.30
CA SER A 81 4.63 12.61 1.67
C SER A 81 5.64 13.14 2.68
N LYS A 82 5.13 13.66 3.80
CA LYS A 82 5.92 14.09 4.97
C LYS A 82 5.99 13.02 6.05
N ASN A 83 5.44 11.83 5.79
CA ASN A 83 5.51 10.71 6.73
C ASN A 83 6.96 10.33 7.06
N SER A 84 7.14 9.82 8.28
CA SER A 84 8.45 9.37 8.75
C SER A 84 8.98 8.20 7.94
N MET A 85 10.30 7.99 8.00
CA MET A 85 10.95 6.86 7.34
C MET A 85 10.35 5.52 7.79
N LYS A 86 10.01 5.39 9.08
CA LYS A 86 9.35 4.22 9.65
C LYS A 86 8.01 3.93 8.96
N ILE A 87 7.13 4.93 8.86
CA ILE A 87 5.81 4.76 8.22
C ILE A 87 5.97 4.40 6.75
N LYS A 88 6.83 5.11 6.01
CA LYS A 88 7.08 4.84 4.59
C LYS A 88 7.62 3.44 4.36
N PHE A 89 8.58 3.00 5.17
CA PHE A 89 9.16 1.66 5.07
C PHE A 89 8.14 0.57 5.42
N THR A 90 7.35 0.74 6.48
CA THR A 90 6.28 -0.19 6.85
C THR A 90 5.25 -0.33 5.73
N CYS A 91 4.80 0.79 5.14
CA CYS A 91 3.91 0.77 3.98
C CYS A 91 4.55 0.03 2.80
N ALA A 92 5.83 0.30 2.53
CA ALA A 92 6.56 -0.32 1.43
C ALA A 92 6.67 -1.83 1.56
N VAL A 93 6.93 -2.33 2.77
CA VAL A 93 6.99 -3.76 3.05
C VAL A 93 5.59 -4.38 2.96
N ARG A 94 4.60 -3.79 3.63
CA ARG A 94 3.25 -4.34 3.74
C ARG A 94 2.55 -4.46 2.39
N TYR A 95 2.66 -3.42 1.56
CA TYR A 95 1.97 -3.32 0.27
C TYR A 95 2.89 -3.58 -0.93
N LYS A 96 4.10 -4.12 -0.70
CA LYS A 96 5.07 -4.50 -1.73
C LYS A 96 5.43 -3.35 -2.69
N LEU A 97 5.67 -2.17 -2.14
CA LEU A 97 6.06 -0.96 -2.87
C LEU A 97 7.58 -0.96 -3.07
N ASP A 98 8.05 -1.68 -4.08
CA ASP A 98 9.47 -1.97 -4.27
C ASP A 98 10.35 -0.71 -4.48
N ALA A 99 9.83 0.31 -5.17
CA ALA A 99 10.60 1.54 -5.40
C ALA A 99 10.72 2.34 -4.11
N LEU A 100 9.64 2.43 -3.33
CA LEU A 100 9.67 3.07 -2.01
C LEU A 100 10.58 2.31 -1.05
N LYS A 101 10.50 0.98 -0.99
CA LYS A 101 11.35 0.15 -0.12
C LYS A 101 12.84 0.38 -0.43
N LYS A 102 13.21 0.35 -1.71
CA LYS A 102 14.58 0.62 -2.17
C LYS A 102 15.03 2.02 -1.79
N LYS A 103 14.18 3.04 -1.97
CA LYS A 103 14.50 4.42 -1.59
C LYS A 103 14.76 4.52 -0.09
N CYS A 104 13.86 3.99 0.74
CA CYS A 104 14.04 3.97 2.19
C CYS A 104 15.37 3.30 2.60
N LEU A 105 15.67 2.11 2.09
CA LEU A 105 16.93 1.42 2.39
C LEU A 105 18.17 2.18 1.92
N SER A 106 18.09 2.92 0.81
CA SER A 106 19.21 3.72 0.30
C SER A 106 19.50 4.94 1.17
N GLU A 107 18.47 5.53 1.79
CA GLU A 107 18.57 6.76 2.61
C GLU A 107 19.04 6.50 4.04
N LEU A 108 18.91 5.26 4.55
CA LEU A 108 19.46 4.86 5.85
C LEU A 108 21.00 4.90 5.83
N LYS A 109 21.59 5.59 6.81
CA LYS A 109 23.05 5.79 6.92
C LYS A 109 23.62 5.22 8.21
N THR A 110 22.83 5.17 9.27
CA THR A 110 23.30 4.79 10.60
C THR A 110 22.56 3.58 11.14
N THR A 111 23.19 2.84 12.05
CA THR A 111 22.52 1.74 12.76
C THR A 111 21.38 2.22 13.65
N ALA A 112 21.36 3.48 14.07
CA ALA A 112 20.28 4.05 14.86
C ALA A 112 18.99 4.17 14.03
N GLU A 113 19.08 4.73 12.82
CA GLU A 113 17.93 4.83 11.90
C GLU A 113 17.38 3.45 11.53
N ILE A 114 18.24 2.44 11.37
CA ILE A 114 17.81 1.07 11.07
C ILE A 114 17.01 0.48 12.25
N ARG A 115 17.42 0.76 13.49
CA ARG A 115 16.69 0.31 14.68
C ARG A 115 15.30 0.93 14.77
N GLU A 116 15.10 2.14 14.26
CA GLU A 116 13.78 2.78 14.24
C GLU A 116 12.80 2.09 13.28
N LEU A 117 13.30 1.40 12.26
CA LEU A 117 12.47 0.64 11.31
C LEU A 117 12.01 -0.72 11.84
N VAL A 118 12.61 -1.19 12.93
CA VAL A 118 12.24 -2.47 13.56
C VAL A 118 10.76 -2.37 14.00
N PRO A 119 9.89 -3.29 13.53
CA PRO A 119 8.50 -3.32 13.91
C PRO A 119 8.38 -3.75 15.37
N GLU A 120 7.26 -3.42 16.00
CA GLU A 120 6.98 -3.85 17.38
C GLU A 120 6.83 -5.38 17.45
N ASN A 121 6.23 -5.98 16.42
CA ASN A 121 6.13 -7.42 16.26
C ASN A 121 7.10 -7.91 15.18
N ALA A 122 8.02 -8.80 15.55
CA ALA A 122 9.03 -9.33 14.63
C ALA A 122 8.43 -10.07 13.41
N HIS A 123 7.18 -10.55 13.53
CA HIS A 123 6.47 -11.24 12.45
C HIS A 123 5.88 -10.30 11.39
N ASP A 124 5.85 -8.98 11.65
CA ASP A 124 5.35 -8.01 10.67
C ASP A 124 6.26 -7.95 9.43
N PHE A 125 7.53 -8.32 9.59
CA PHE A 125 8.50 -8.41 8.51
C PHE A 125 8.86 -9.87 8.19
N GLY A 126 8.87 -10.18 6.90
CA GLY A 126 9.30 -11.48 6.40
C GLY A 126 10.84 -11.65 6.46
N PRO A 127 11.34 -12.90 6.33
CA PRO A 127 12.77 -13.19 6.39
C PRO A 127 13.62 -12.37 5.41
N ASP A 128 13.11 -12.08 4.21
CA ASP A 128 13.83 -11.30 3.21
C ASP A 128 14.04 -9.85 3.64
N VAL A 129 13.04 -9.24 4.30
CA VAL A 129 13.13 -7.87 4.82
C VAL A 129 14.13 -7.82 5.97
N TRP A 130 14.10 -8.82 6.87
CA TRP A 130 15.09 -8.93 7.93
C TRP A 130 16.52 -9.09 7.40
N LYS A 131 16.70 -9.90 6.35
CA LYS A 131 17.98 -10.05 5.67
C LYS A 131 18.46 -8.72 5.08
N GLU A 132 17.58 -7.97 4.41
CA GLU A 132 17.90 -6.65 3.85
C GLU A 132 18.34 -5.66 4.95
N LEU A 133 17.58 -5.57 6.06
CA LEU A 133 17.90 -4.70 7.19
C LEU A 133 19.22 -5.09 7.86
N PHE A 134 19.48 -6.40 8.03
CA PHE A 134 20.72 -6.90 8.60
C PHE A 134 21.93 -6.54 7.74
N LEU A 135 21.86 -6.78 6.43
CA LEU A 135 22.93 -6.43 5.49
C LEU A 135 23.17 -4.92 5.48
N LYS A 136 22.10 -4.13 5.54
CA LYS A 136 22.21 -2.67 5.61
C LYS A 136 22.89 -2.22 6.91
N ALA A 137 22.55 -2.81 8.05
CA ALA A 137 23.17 -2.51 9.34
C ALA A 137 24.66 -2.86 9.35
N TYR A 138 25.02 -4.01 8.77
CA TYR A 138 26.41 -4.43 8.63
C TYR A 138 27.22 -3.46 7.75
N SER A 139 26.64 -2.96 6.66
CA SER A 139 27.30 -1.98 5.78
C SER A 139 27.42 -0.57 6.36
N ALA A 140 26.69 -0.27 7.43
CA ALA A 140 26.66 1.03 8.09
C ALA A 140 27.60 1.11 9.32
N LEU A 141 28.23 -0.02 9.68
CA LEU A 141 29.30 -0.13 10.67
C LEU A 141 30.66 0.18 10.04
#